data_AF-A0A2W4JLB1-F1
#
_entry.id   AF-A0A2W4JLB1-F1
#
_cell.length_a   1.000
_cell.length_b   1.000
_cell.length_c   1.000
_cell.angle_alpha   90.00
_cell.angle_beta   90.00
_cell.angle_gamma   90.00
#
_symmetry.space_group_name_H-M   'P 1'
#
loop_
_entity.id
_entity.type
_entity.pdbx_description
1 polymer ?
#
loop_
_entity_poly.entity_id
_entity_poly.type
_entity_poly.pdbx_seq_one_letter_code
_entity_poly.pdbx_strand_id
1 'polypeptide(L)' 'MDGVTEQQEQQTFYEAVGGEETFRKLVARFYQEVAEDEVLRPLYP' A
#
# COMPACT_ATOMS: atom_id res chain seq x y z
N MET A 1 -10.59 14.21 -38.31
CA MET A 1 -10.98 13.11 -37.42
C MET A 1 -9.94 13.10 -36.32
N ASP A 2 -10.35 13.57 -35.16
CA ASP A 2 -9.51 14.03 -34.06
C ASP A 2 -8.53 12.96 -33.56
N GLY A 3 -7.31 13.41 -33.28
CA GLY A 3 -6.25 12.60 -32.70
C GLY A 3 -6.71 12.07 -31.35
N VAL A 4 -6.93 10.76 -31.30
CA VAL A 4 -7.13 10.03 -30.06
C VAL A 4 -5.80 10.07 -29.32
N THR A 5 -5.72 10.91 -28.28
CA THR A 5 -4.63 10.87 -27.30
C THR A 5 -4.63 9.48 -26.66
N GLU A 6 -3.79 8.59 -27.17
CA GLU A 6 -3.40 7.35 -26.49
C GLU A 6 -2.48 7.68 -25.30
N GLN A 7 -3.03 8.40 -24.32
CA GLN A 7 -2.59 8.21 -22.96
C GLN A 7 -3.30 6.95 -22.49
N GLN A 8 -2.73 5.79 -22.81
CA GLN A 8 -2.99 4.62 -21.99
C GLN A 8 -2.69 5.08 -20.57
N GLU A 9 -3.73 5.34 -19.77
CA GLU A 9 -3.61 5.81 -18.40
C GLU A 9 -2.63 4.87 -17.71
N GLN A 10 -1.40 5.33 -17.51
CA GLN A 10 -0.35 4.55 -16.89
C GLN A 10 -0.74 4.42 -15.42
N GLN A 11 -1.57 3.41 -15.15
CA GLN A 11 -2.04 3.11 -13.82
C GLN A 11 -0.81 2.87 -12.96
N THR A 12 -0.71 3.62 -11.87
CA THR A 12 0.37 3.43 -10.93
C THR A 12 0.22 2.06 -10.28
N PHE A 13 1.33 1.44 -9.88
CA PHE A 13 1.26 0.19 -9.13
C PHE A 13 0.37 0.33 -7.88
N TYR A 14 0.42 1.50 -7.23
CA TYR A 14 -0.44 1.84 -6.11
C TYR A 14 -1.93 1.66 -6.42
N GLU A 15 -2.40 2.21 -7.53
CA GLU A 15 -3.78 2.03 -7.99
C GLU A 15 -4.06 0.59 -8.42
N ALA A 16 -3.10 -0.07 -9.08
CA ALA A 16 -3.24 -1.45 -9.54
C ALA A 16 -3.43 -2.45 -8.39
N VAL A 17 -2.88 -2.17 -7.22
CA VAL A 17 -3.05 -3.02 -6.02
C VAL A 17 -4.22 -2.61 -5.12
N GLY A 18 -5.07 -1.66 -5.55
CA GLY A 18 -6.25 -1.23 -4.79
C GLY A 18 -6.05 0.02 -3.92
N GLY A 19 -4.94 0.74 -4.10
CA GLY A 19 -4.72 2.06 -3.50
C GLY A 19 -4.67 2.04 -1.98
N GLU A 20 -5.25 3.07 -1.35
CA GLU A 20 -5.07 3.36 0.07
C GLU A 20 -5.55 2.22 0.96
N GLU A 21 -6.68 1.61 0.63
CA GLU A 21 -7.31 0.57 1.45
C GLU A 21 -6.39 -0.65 1.61
N THR A 22 -5.71 -1.05 0.54
CA THR A 22 -4.75 -2.16 0.55
C THR A 22 -3.57 -1.85 1.45
N PHE A 23 -2.98 -0.65 1.32
CA PHE A 23 -1.85 -0.25 2.15
C PHE A 23 -2.25 -0.08 3.61
N ARG A 24 -3.45 0.44 3.90
CA ARG A 24 -3.96 0.55 5.27
C ARG A 24 -4.08 -0.82 5.93
N LYS A 25 -4.60 -1.83 5.23
CA LYS A 25 -4.68 -3.22 5.72
C LYS A 25 -3.29 -3.82 5.92
N LEU A 26 -2.38 -3.61 4.97
CA LEU A 26 -1.00 -4.10 5.03
C LEU A 26 -0.27 -3.54 6.25
N VAL A 27 -0.31 -2.22 6.43
CA VAL A 27 0.35 -1.54 7.55
C VAL A 27 -0.28 -1.93 8.88
N ALA A 28 -1.60 -2.05 8.96
CA ALA A 28 -2.28 -2.51 10.17
C ALA A 28 -1.81 -3.90 10.58
N ARG A 29 -1.73 -4.85 9.63
CA ARG A 29 -1.24 -6.20 9.90
C ARG A 29 0.24 -6.20 10.30
N PHE A 30 1.06 -5.41 9.62
CA PHE A 30 2.48 -5.28 9.95
C PHE A 30 2.68 -4.83 11.41
N TYR A 31 1.99 -3.77 11.86
CA TYR A 31 2.12 -3.31 13.24
C TYR A 31 1.54 -4.28 14.27
N GLN A 32 0.53 -5.07 13.92
CA GLN A 32 0.06 -6.16 14.78
C GLN A 32 1.17 -7.19 15.01
N GLU A 33 1.86 -7.62 13.95
CA GLU A 33 2.93 -8.62 14.07
C GLU A 33 4.16 -8.07 14.79
N VAL A 34 4.51 -6.81 14.53
CA VAL A 34 5.61 -6.13 15.22
C VAL A 34 5.36 -5.97 16.72
N ALA A 35 4.11 -5.74 17.14
CA ALA A 35 3.76 -5.64 18.55
C ALA A 35 3.91 -6.99 19.30
N GLU A 36 3.74 -8.11 18.59
CA GLU A 36 3.89 -9.45 19.13
C GLU A 36 5.35 -9.95 19.10
N ASP A 37 6.23 -9.31 18.34
CA ASP A 37 7.64 -9.69 18.22
C ASP A 37 8.45 -9.26 19.47
N GLU A 38 9.05 -10.22 20.17
CA GLU A 38 9.79 -9.99 21.43
C GLU A 38 11.01 -9.06 21.30
N VAL A 39 11.63 -9.01 20.11
CA VAL A 39 12.79 -8.15 19.83
C VAL A 39 12.35 -6.74 19.49
N LEU A 40 11.25 -6.59 18.75
CA LEU A 40 10.76 -5.29 18.30
C LEU A 40 9.88 -4.61 19.33
N ARG A 41 9.12 -5.36 20.12
CA ARG A 41 8.18 -4.84 21.13
C ARG A 41 8.79 -3.81 22.09
N PRO A 42 10.03 -3.93 22.59
CA PRO A 42 10.64 -2.90 23.44
C PRO A 42 10.87 -1.53 22.76
N LEU A 43 10.90 -1.48 21.42
CA LEU A 43 11.10 -0.25 20.64
C LEU A 43 9.78 0.52 20.40
N TYR A 44 8.64 -0.09 20.73
CA TYR A 44 7.32 0.51 20.63
C TYR A 44 6.83 0.85 22.05
N PRO A 45 6.67 2.13 22.42
CA PRO A 45 6.06 2.51 23.69
C PRO A 45 4.57 2.13 23.78
#